data_AF-A0A0E3SRP2-F1
#
_entry.id   AF-A0A0E3SRP2-F1
#
_cell.length_a   1.000
_cell.length_b   1.000
_cell.length_c   1.000
_cell.angle_alpha   90.00
_cell.angle_beta   90.00
_cell.angle_gamma   90.00
#
_symmetry.space_group_name_H-M   'P 1'
#
loop_
_entity.id
_entity.type
_entity.pdbx_description
1 polymer ?
#
loop_
_entity_poly.entity_id
_entity_poly.type
_entity_poly.pdbx_seq_one_letter_code
_entity_poly.pdbx_strand_id
1 'polypeptide(L)'
;MGNQELFDKLKDAIVNQDINGCPAATQEALDAGISAFDIINQGLAPGMKIVGDKFEAAEIYLPQIMMSAKAMNGAMEILEPILAEEKTGEGVGMAVTFVQEGDIHDIGHRLVTTMLGANGFDILDLGTDIPNEDVVEAIAKNKGKKMILVGSALMTTSMLGQKDVVRLLEEENLRDAVKIMFGGAPVTDEWIAEIGADGTAENAAEAARVALELMSA
;
A
#
# COMPACT_ATOMS: atom_id res chain seq x y z
N MET A 1 -28.96 12.36 1.61
CA MET A 1 -28.13 11.39 2.37
C MET A 1 -26.87 12.14 2.76
N GLY A 2 -26.50 12.14 4.03
CA GLY A 2 -25.27 12.81 4.46
C GLY A 2 -24.05 11.96 4.09
N ASN A 3 -22.89 12.56 3.84
CA ASN A 3 -21.67 11.81 3.51
C ASN A 3 -21.35 10.70 4.55
N GLN A 4 -21.68 10.94 5.82
CA GLN A 4 -21.53 9.97 6.90
C GLN A 4 -22.32 8.66 6.65
N GLU A 5 -23.54 8.76 6.12
CA GLU A 5 -24.40 7.61 5.84
C GLU A 5 -23.80 6.72 4.74
N LEU A 6 -23.16 7.33 3.74
CA LEU A 6 -22.45 6.60 2.68
C LEU A 6 -21.17 5.94 3.20
N PHE A 7 -20.41 6.62 4.06
CA PHE A 7 -19.26 6.01 4.72
C PHE A 7 -19.64 4.82 5.61
N ASP A 8 -20.72 4.95 6.38
CA ASP A 8 -21.22 3.84 7.21
C ASP A 8 -21.70 2.68 6.34
N LYS A 9 -22.35 2.95 5.21
CA LYS A 9 -22.74 1.91 4.24
C LYS A 9 -21.54 1.16 3.65
N LEU A 10 -20.48 1.87 3.26
CA LEU A 10 -19.24 1.28 2.75
C LEU A 10 -18.57 0.40 3.82
N LYS A 11 -18.48 0.91 5.04
CA LYS A 11 -17.95 0.21 6.21
C LYS A 11 -18.74 -1.07 6.50
N ASP A 12 -20.06 -0.98 6.53
CA ASP A 12 -20.95 -2.12 6.76
C ASP A 12 -20.87 -3.15 5.64
N ALA A 13 -20.68 -2.74 4.38
CA ALA A 13 -20.49 -3.66 3.27
C ALA A 13 -19.24 -4.54 3.46
N ILE A 14 -18.13 -3.96 3.96
CA ILE A 14 -16.93 -4.72 4.32
C ILE A 14 -17.19 -5.62 5.53
N VAL A 15 -17.74 -5.07 6.62
CA VAL A 15 -17.95 -5.79 7.89
C VAL A 15 -18.93 -6.95 7.75
N ASN A 16 -19.87 -6.88 6.80
CA ASN A 16 -20.86 -7.92 6.53
C ASN A 16 -20.53 -8.79 5.32
N GLN A 17 -19.30 -8.71 4.79
CA GLN A 17 -18.82 -9.54 3.67
C GLN A 17 -19.66 -9.39 2.39
N ASP A 18 -20.21 -8.21 2.13
CA ASP A 18 -21.06 -7.94 0.98
C ASP A 18 -20.23 -7.66 -0.28
N ILE A 19 -19.79 -8.75 -0.92
CA ILE A 19 -18.93 -8.71 -2.12
C ILE A 19 -19.55 -7.92 -3.28
N ASN A 20 -20.89 -7.96 -3.41
CA ASN A 20 -21.57 -7.31 -4.54
C ASN A 20 -22.04 -5.90 -4.17
N GLY A 21 -22.49 -5.70 -2.93
CA GLY A 21 -22.95 -4.41 -2.44
C GLY A 21 -21.81 -3.42 -2.19
N CYS A 22 -20.60 -3.89 -1.87
CA CYS A 22 -19.45 -3.01 -1.68
C CYS A 22 -19.09 -2.19 -2.94
N PRO A 23 -18.88 -2.79 -4.13
CA PRO A 23 -18.71 -2.02 -5.38
C PRO A 23 -19.87 -1.07 -5.69
N ALA A 24 -21.12 -1.49 -5.43
CA ALA A 24 -22.29 -0.66 -5.67
C ALA A 24 -22.34 0.56 -4.73
N ALA A 25 -22.03 0.38 -3.44
CA ALA A 25 -21.92 1.47 -2.48
C ALA A 25 -20.75 2.41 -2.82
N THR A 26 -19.65 1.88 -3.34
CA THR A 26 -18.52 2.66 -3.86
C THR A 26 -18.96 3.56 -5.01
N GLN A 27 -19.67 3.01 -6.00
CA GLN A 27 -20.18 3.81 -7.11
C GLN A 27 -21.18 4.89 -6.65
N GLU A 28 -22.07 4.55 -5.71
CA GLU A 28 -23.03 5.50 -5.15
C GLU A 28 -22.34 6.66 -4.42
N ALA A 29 -21.27 6.38 -3.68
CA ALA A 29 -20.47 7.41 -3.02
C ALA A 29 -19.74 8.32 -4.02
N LEU A 30 -19.20 7.75 -5.11
CA LEU A 30 -18.61 8.51 -6.21
C LEU A 30 -19.65 9.40 -6.90
N ASP A 31 -20.84 8.87 -7.19
CA ASP A 31 -21.96 9.61 -7.81
C ASP A 31 -22.46 10.75 -6.92
N ALA A 32 -22.31 10.61 -5.60
CA ALA A 32 -22.58 11.67 -4.62
C ALA A 32 -21.46 12.73 -4.51
N GLY A 33 -20.38 12.59 -5.28
CA GLY A 33 -19.26 13.54 -5.33
C GLY A 33 -18.24 13.36 -4.21
N ILE A 34 -18.22 12.21 -3.53
CA ILE A 34 -17.19 11.88 -2.54
C ILE A 34 -15.93 11.46 -3.28
N SER A 35 -14.77 11.96 -2.87
CA SER A 35 -13.48 11.61 -3.49
C SER A 35 -13.16 10.12 -3.30
N ALA A 36 -12.44 9.54 -4.27
CA ALA A 36 -11.99 8.14 -4.16
C ALA A 36 -11.14 7.93 -2.89
N PHE A 37 -10.32 8.92 -2.54
CA PHE A 37 -9.51 8.92 -1.33
C PHE A 37 -10.36 8.86 -0.04
N ASP A 38 -11.43 9.66 0.05
CA ASP A 38 -12.31 9.68 1.23
C ASP A 38 -13.11 8.38 1.36
N ILE A 39 -13.55 7.80 0.24
CA ILE A 39 -14.24 6.50 0.22
C ILE A 39 -13.37 5.43 0.87
N ILE A 40 -12.07 5.39 0.54
CA ILE A 40 -11.12 4.43 1.11
C ILE A 40 -10.92 4.73 2.61
N ASN A 41 -10.51 5.95 2.95
CA ASN A 41 -10.05 6.25 4.31
C ASN A 41 -11.17 6.38 5.36
N GLN A 42 -12.37 6.82 4.95
CA GLN A 42 -13.48 7.06 5.88
C GLN A 42 -14.53 5.95 5.84
N GLY A 43 -14.58 5.14 4.77
CA GLY A 43 -15.51 4.03 4.61
C GLY A 43 -14.84 2.66 4.68
N LEU A 44 -14.11 2.31 3.63
CA LEU A 44 -13.62 0.95 3.40
C LEU A 44 -12.54 0.49 4.39
N ALA A 45 -11.51 1.31 4.60
CA ALA A 45 -10.41 0.98 5.51
C ALA A 45 -10.87 0.86 6.98
N PRO A 46 -11.73 1.75 7.51
CA PRO A 46 -12.35 1.54 8.83
C PRO A 46 -13.16 0.24 8.91
N GLY A 47 -13.84 -0.17 7.83
CA GLY A 47 -14.52 -1.46 7.76
C GLY A 47 -13.55 -2.63 7.89
N MET A 48 -12.43 -2.58 7.16
CA MET A 48 -11.39 -3.62 7.23
C MET A 48 -10.74 -3.70 8.61
N LYS A 49 -10.53 -2.55 9.26
CA LYS A 49 -10.03 -2.51 10.65
C LYS A 49 -10.97 -3.27 11.59
N ILE A 50 -12.28 -3.03 11.51
CA ILE A 50 -13.26 -3.74 12.34
C ILE A 50 -13.22 -5.25 12.07
N VAL A 51 -13.08 -5.66 10.80
CA VAL A 51 -12.95 -7.08 10.44
C VAL A 51 -11.68 -7.68 11.07
N GLY A 52 -10.55 -6.97 11.05
CA GLY A 52 -9.32 -7.36 11.74
C GLY A 52 -9.52 -7.51 13.25
N ASP A 53 -10.07 -6.49 13.90
CA ASP A 53 -10.37 -6.48 15.34
C ASP A 53 -11.25 -7.69 15.74
N LYS A 54 -12.27 -8.02 14.93
CA LYS A 54 -13.14 -9.20 15.14
C LYS A 54 -12.41 -10.53 14.97
N PHE A 55 -11.49 -10.62 14.02
CA PHE A 55 -10.70 -11.84 13.80
C PHE A 55 -9.74 -12.08 14.97
N GLU A 56 -9.06 -11.03 15.45
CA GLU A 56 -8.21 -11.09 16.65
C GLU A 56 -9.00 -11.50 17.90
N ALA A 57 -10.23 -11.01 18.04
CA ALA A 57 -11.15 -11.40 19.11
C ALA A 57 -11.79 -12.80 18.92
N ALA A 58 -11.44 -13.52 17.86
CA ALA A 58 -12.01 -14.82 17.48
C ALA A 58 -13.55 -14.81 17.30
N GLU A 59 -14.13 -13.66 16.95
CA GLU A 59 -15.56 -13.52 16.63
C GLU A 59 -15.88 -13.97 15.20
N ILE A 60 -14.91 -13.81 14.29
CA ILE A 60 -14.97 -14.29 12.91
C ILE A 60 -13.72 -15.10 12.58
N TYR A 61 -13.74 -15.81 11.45
CA TYR A 61 -12.67 -16.69 11.03
C TYR A 61 -12.21 -16.35 9.60
N LEU A 62 -11.23 -17.13 9.14
CA LEU A 62 -10.59 -16.94 7.84
C LEU A 62 -11.58 -16.80 6.65
N PRO A 63 -12.70 -17.55 6.56
CA PRO A 63 -13.65 -17.36 5.47
C PRO A 63 -14.24 -15.94 5.39
N GLN A 64 -14.55 -15.33 6.54
CA GLN A 64 -15.12 -13.98 6.59
C GLN A 64 -14.07 -12.92 6.22
N ILE A 65 -12.82 -13.12 6.63
CA ILE A 65 -11.68 -12.28 6.24
C ILE A 65 -11.52 -12.30 4.71
N MET A 66 -11.50 -13.51 4.11
CA MET A 66 -11.36 -13.66 2.66
C MET A 66 -12.50 -13.00 1.88
N MET A 67 -13.73 -13.11 2.36
CA MET A 67 -14.87 -12.46 1.71
C MET A 67 -14.83 -10.94 1.85
N SER A 68 -14.42 -10.42 3.00
CA SER A 68 -14.24 -8.97 3.23
C SER A 68 -13.13 -8.42 2.34
N ALA A 69 -12.01 -9.14 2.19
CA ALA A 69 -10.94 -8.79 1.26
C ALA A 69 -11.42 -8.80 -0.20
N LYS A 70 -12.28 -9.76 -0.57
CA LYS A 70 -12.89 -9.79 -1.92
C LYS A 70 -13.83 -8.60 -2.16
N ALA A 71 -14.60 -8.20 -1.15
CA ALA A 71 -15.44 -7.00 -1.22
C ALA A 71 -14.59 -5.72 -1.37
N MET A 72 -13.50 -5.61 -0.62
CA MET A 72 -12.52 -4.52 -0.73
C MET A 72 -11.91 -4.46 -2.14
N ASN A 73 -11.45 -5.59 -2.67
CA ASN A 73 -10.88 -5.65 -4.01
C ASN A 73 -11.85 -5.18 -5.10
N GLY A 74 -13.12 -5.57 -5.02
CA GLY A 74 -14.14 -5.08 -5.96
C GLY A 74 -14.35 -3.56 -5.90
N ALA A 75 -14.17 -2.94 -4.74
CA ALA A 75 -14.18 -1.48 -4.63
C ALA A 75 -12.89 -0.85 -5.17
N MET A 76 -11.72 -1.44 -4.88
CA MET A 76 -10.42 -0.93 -5.36
C MET A 76 -10.32 -0.97 -6.90
N GLU A 77 -10.90 -1.97 -7.56
CA GLU A 77 -10.98 -2.03 -9.04
C GLU A 77 -11.68 -0.80 -9.65
N ILE A 78 -12.57 -0.13 -8.91
CA ILE A 78 -13.25 1.10 -9.34
C ILE A 78 -12.40 2.33 -8.98
N LEU A 79 -11.78 2.33 -7.81
CA LEU A 79 -11.14 3.51 -7.22
C LEU A 79 -9.72 3.75 -7.72
N GLU A 80 -8.94 2.70 -7.98
CA GLU A 80 -7.55 2.82 -8.46
C GLU A 80 -7.42 3.60 -9.77
N PRO A 81 -8.24 3.35 -10.83
CA PRO A 81 -8.17 4.13 -12.05
C PRO A 81 -8.44 5.63 -11.81
N ILE A 82 -9.37 5.97 -10.91
CA ILE A 82 -9.73 7.35 -10.59
C ILE A 82 -8.56 8.05 -9.89
N LEU A 83 -7.94 7.40 -8.91
CA LEU A 83 -6.76 7.93 -8.23
C LEU A 83 -5.58 8.12 -9.18
N ALA A 84 -5.39 7.21 -10.14
CA ALA A 84 -4.33 7.30 -11.14
C ALA A 84 -4.52 8.48 -12.12
N GLU A 85 -5.77 8.93 -12.33
CA GLU A 85 -6.08 10.09 -13.18
C GLU A 85 -5.78 11.43 -12.49
N GLU A 86 -5.71 11.48 -11.16
CA GLU A 86 -5.35 12.66 -10.38
C GLU A 86 -3.84 12.96 -10.43
N LYS A 87 -3.26 12.99 -11.63
CA LYS A 87 -1.83 13.27 -11.82
C LYS A 87 -1.49 14.70 -11.42
N THR A 88 -0.58 14.83 -10.46
CA THR A 88 -0.16 16.13 -9.90
C THR A 88 1.30 16.50 -10.18
N GLY A 89 2.09 15.59 -10.76
CA GLY A 89 3.51 15.84 -11.07
C GLY A 89 4.09 14.91 -12.13
N GLU A 90 5.31 15.21 -12.55
CA GLU A 90 6.11 14.39 -13.48
C GLU A 90 7.60 14.50 -13.13
N GLY A 91 8.37 13.45 -13.46
CA GLY A 91 9.83 13.49 -13.43
C GLY A 91 10.48 13.44 -12.04
N VAL A 92 9.80 12.87 -11.03
CA VAL A 92 10.34 12.77 -9.67
C VAL A 92 11.50 11.77 -9.60
N GLY A 93 11.34 10.64 -10.29
CA GLY A 93 12.26 9.50 -10.31
C GLY A 93 11.50 8.19 -10.46
N MET A 94 12.21 7.08 -10.33
CA MET A 94 11.63 5.74 -10.40
C MET A 94 11.23 5.24 -9.01
N ALA A 95 10.03 4.69 -8.86
CA ALA A 95 9.65 3.94 -7.66
C ALA A 95 9.64 2.44 -8.00
N VAL A 96 10.46 1.66 -7.31
CA VAL A 96 10.44 0.20 -7.37
C VAL A 96 9.58 -0.27 -6.20
N THR A 97 8.41 -0.81 -6.49
CA THR A 97 7.43 -1.22 -5.46
C THR A 97 7.37 -2.75 -5.37
N PHE A 98 7.24 -3.30 -4.17
CA PHE A 98 7.10 -4.76 -4.00
C PHE A 98 6.42 -5.12 -2.67
N VAL A 99 5.90 -6.35 -2.59
CA VAL A 99 5.53 -7.00 -1.32
C VAL A 99 6.53 -8.10 -1.02
N GLN A 100 6.96 -8.12 0.23
CA GLN A 100 8.04 -8.96 0.76
C GLN A 100 7.80 -10.46 0.53
N GLU A 101 8.87 -11.24 0.39
CA GLU A 101 8.81 -12.71 0.23
C GLU A 101 7.90 -13.38 1.26
N GLY A 102 7.09 -14.33 0.79
CA GLY A 102 6.09 -15.06 1.57
C GLY A 102 4.82 -14.27 1.89
N ASP A 103 4.70 -13.02 1.40
CA ASP A 103 3.58 -12.13 1.68
C ASP A 103 2.82 -11.75 0.40
N ILE A 104 1.51 -11.98 0.43
CA ILE A 104 0.60 -11.82 -0.71
C ILE A 104 -0.36 -10.64 -0.53
N HIS A 105 -0.24 -9.87 0.56
CA HIS A 105 -1.18 -8.80 0.86
C HIS A 105 -0.89 -7.56 -0.01
N ASP A 106 -1.69 -7.39 -1.07
CA ASP A 106 -1.43 -6.42 -2.14
C ASP A 106 -2.27 -5.13 -2.06
N ILE A 107 -3.40 -5.11 -1.33
CA ILE A 107 -4.33 -3.97 -1.32
C ILE A 107 -3.64 -2.64 -0.95
N GLY A 108 -2.86 -2.65 0.14
CA GLY A 108 -2.12 -1.45 0.57
C GLY A 108 -0.99 -1.09 -0.39
N HIS A 109 -0.27 -2.10 -0.88
CA HIS A 109 0.80 -1.96 -1.87
C HIS A 109 0.28 -1.29 -3.15
N ARG A 110 -0.79 -1.81 -3.76
CA ARG A 110 -1.40 -1.25 -4.98
C ARG A 110 -1.86 0.19 -4.80
N LEU A 111 -2.43 0.51 -3.64
CA LEU A 111 -2.84 1.87 -3.34
C LEU A 111 -1.63 2.81 -3.26
N VAL A 112 -0.56 2.42 -2.56
CA VAL A 112 0.69 3.19 -2.50
C VAL A 112 1.29 3.35 -3.90
N THR A 113 1.40 2.27 -4.67
CA THR A 113 1.91 2.28 -6.05
C THR A 113 1.12 3.24 -6.94
N THR A 114 -0.20 3.21 -6.85
CA THR A 114 -1.10 4.13 -7.58
C THR A 114 -0.85 5.58 -7.19
N MET A 115 -0.76 5.86 -5.88
CA MET A 115 -0.52 7.21 -5.37
C MET A 115 0.86 7.75 -5.76
N LEU A 116 1.90 6.92 -5.75
CA LEU A 116 3.23 7.31 -6.23
C LEU A 116 3.19 7.67 -7.72
N GLY A 117 2.52 6.85 -8.54
CA GLY A 117 2.38 7.12 -9.98
C GLY A 117 1.62 8.43 -10.25
N ALA A 118 0.53 8.68 -9.51
CA ALA A 118 -0.23 9.94 -9.57
C ALA A 118 0.63 11.16 -9.17
N ASN A 119 1.62 10.97 -8.29
CA ASN A 119 2.54 12.02 -7.85
C ASN A 119 3.82 12.12 -8.71
N GLY A 120 3.85 11.50 -9.90
CA GLY A 120 4.90 11.74 -10.90
C GLY A 120 6.12 10.82 -10.81
N PHE A 121 5.98 9.68 -10.13
CA PHE A 121 6.97 8.60 -10.16
C PHE A 121 6.78 7.69 -11.38
N ASP A 122 7.88 7.25 -11.97
CA ASP A 122 7.90 6.14 -12.92
C ASP A 122 7.86 4.82 -12.14
N ILE A 123 6.76 4.07 -12.26
CA ILE A 123 6.54 2.85 -11.46
C ILE A 123 7.19 1.63 -12.11
N LEU A 124 7.99 0.90 -11.33
CA LEU A 124 8.38 -0.48 -11.57
C LEU A 124 7.80 -1.34 -10.45
N ASP A 125 6.62 -1.92 -10.68
CA ASP A 125 5.99 -2.80 -9.72
C ASP A 125 6.47 -4.24 -9.90
N LEU A 126 7.12 -4.79 -8.88
CA LEU A 126 7.58 -6.19 -8.87
C LEU A 126 6.45 -7.15 -8.48
N GLY A 127 5.39 -6.65 -7.84
CA GLY A 127 4.26 -7.46 -7.36
C GLY A 127 4.46 -8.00 -5.95
N THR A 128 3.93 -9.19 -5.69
CA THR A 128 3.92 -9.83 -4.37
C THR A 128 4.79 -11.07 -4.28
N ASP A 129 5.12 -11.50 -3.06
CA ASP A 129 5.94 -12.69 -2.81
C ASP A 129 7.31 -12.59 -3.52
N ILE A 130 7.96 -11.43 -3.37
CA ILE A 130 9.18 -11.11 -4.13
C ILE A 130 10.42 -11.51 -3.32
N PRO A 131 11.26 -12.43 -3.84
CA PRO A 131 12.54 -12.76 -3.23
C PRO A 131 13.44 -11.52 -3.10
N ASN A 132 14.21 -11.45 -2.02
CA ASN A 132 15.07 -10.30 -1.75
C ASN A 132 16.12 -10.09 -2.85
N GLU A 133 16.63 -11.17 -3.45
CA GLU A 133 17.58 -11.14 -4.55
C GLU A 133 16.99 -10.48 -5.80
N ASP A 134 15.71 -10.72 -6.10
CA ASP A 134 15.02 -10.12 -7.24
C ASP A 134 14.83 -8.61 -7.04
N VAL A 135 14.59 -8.18 -5.80
CA VAL A 135 14.56 -6.75 -5.43
C VAL A 135 15.92 -6.10 -5.68
N VAL A 136 17.00 -6.72 -5.19
CA VAL A 136 18.36 -6.21 -5.36
C VAL A 136 18.76 -6.19 -6.83
N GLU A 137 18.38 -7.22 -7.60
CA GLU A 137 18.63 -7.28 -9.04
C GLU A 137 17.88 -6.15 -9.78
N ALA A 138 16.63 -5.86 -9.42
CA ALA A 138 15.87 -4.75 -10.00
C ALA A 138 16.54 -3.39 -9.73
N ILE A 139 17.06 -3.17 -8.52
CA ILE A 139 17.85 -1.97 -8.19
C ILE A 139 19.16 -1.92 -8.99
N ALA A 140 19.89 -3.03 -9.06
CA ALA A 140 21.15 -3.13 -9.79
C ALA A 140 20.98 -2.83 -11.28
N LYS A 141 19.95 -3.41 -11.93
CA LYS A 141 19.60 -3.18 -13.34
C LYS A 141 19.30 -1.72 -13.67
N ASN A 142 18.85 -0.95 -12.68
CA ASN A 142 18.46 0.45 -12.83
C ASN A 142 19.47 1.43 -12.22
N LYS A 143 20.63 0.95 -11.75
CA LYS A 143 21.66 1.76 -11.10
C LYS A 143 22.01 3.01 -11.92
N GLY A 144 22.07 4.16 -11.24
CA GLY A 144 22.33 5.47 -11.84
C GLY A 144 21.06 6.28 -12.17
N LYS A 145 19.88 5.67 -12.09
CA LYS A 145 18.62 6.41 -12.02
C LYS A 145 18.38 6.94 -10.60
N LYS A 146 17.71 8.08 -10.50
CA LYS A 146 17.17 8.57 -9.23
C LYS A 146 15.98 7.69 -8.85
N MET A 147 16.09 6.94 -7.76
CA MET A 147 15.11 5.91 -7.41
C MET A 147 14.80 5.81 -5.93
N ILE A 148 13.59 5.36 -5.64
CA ILE A 148 13.12 4.93 -4.32
C ILE A 148 12.65 3.47 -4.42
N LEU A 149 13.05 2.66 -3.44
CA LEU A 149 12.55 1.32 -3.18
C LEU A 149 11.43 1.42 -2.15
N VAL A 150 10.27 0.84 -2.44
CA VAL A 150 9.08 0.90 -1.60
C VAL A 150 8.57 -0.51 -1.34
N GLY A 151 8.83 -1.05 -0.15
CA GLY A 151 8.45 -2.41 0.21
C GLY A 151 7.31 -2.48 1.22
N SER A 152 6.37 -3.39 1.01
CA SER A 152 5.24 -3.66 1.91
C SER A 152 5.39 -5.02 2.60
N ALA A 153 5.02 -5.11 3.87
CA ALA A 153 4.87 -6.37 4.60
C ALA A 153 3.70 -6.26 5.59
N LEU A 154 2.74 -7.19 5.56
CA LEU A 154 1.61 -7.19 6.49
C LEU A 154 1.80 -8.18 7.66
N MET A 155 2.74 -9.12 7.53
CA MET A 155 3.07 -10.08 8.58
C MET A 155 4.40 -9.73 9.24
N THR A 156 4.50 -9.92 10.56
CA THR A 156 5.77 -9.74 11.27
C THR A 156 6.87 -10.67 10.76
N THR A 157 6.51 -11.86 10.26
CA THR A 157 7.45 -12.82 9.68
C THR A 157 8.02 -12.34 8.34
N SER A 158 7.19 -11.74 7.48
CA SER A 158 7.66 -11.17 6.21
C SER A 158 8.45 -9.90 6.47
N MET A 159 7.98 -9.03 7.37
CA MET A 159 8.67 -7.78 7.75
C MET A 159 10.17 -7.95 8.03
N LEU A 160 10.57 -9.07 8.68
CA LEU A 160 11.98 -9.34 8.95
C LEU A 160 12.85 -9.41 7.68
N GLY A 161 12.29 -9.83 6.55
CA GLY A 161 12.98 -9.87 5.26
C GLY A 161 13.40 -8.48 4.75
N GLN A 162 12.74 -7.40 5.19
CA GLN A 162 13.15 -6.02 4.86
C GLN A 162 14.58 -5.73 5.34
N LYS A 163 14.98 -6.29 6.49
CA LYS A 163 16.35 -6.18 7.01
C LYS A 163 17.35 -6.88 6.09
N ASP A 164 16.97 -8.02 5.53
CA ASP A 164 17.80 -8.77 4.59
C ASP A 164 17.95 -8.00 3.26
N VAL A 165 16.89 -7.34 2.77
CA VAL A 165 16.97 -6.45 1.60
C VAL A 165 18.00 -5.34 1.81
N VAL A 166 17.94 -4.63 2.95
CA VAL A 166 18.90 -3.56 3.24
C VAL A 166 20.33 -4.12 3.31
N ARG A 167 20.53 -5.24 4.01
CA ARG A 167 21.84 -5.90 4.08
C ARG A 167 22.39 -6.27 2.70
N LEU A 168 21.58 -6.87 1.83
CA LEU A 168 22.01 -7.26 0.49
C LEU A 168 22.35 -6.04 -0.38
N LEU A 169 21.60 -4.95 -0.25
CA LEU A 169 21.93 -3.69 -0.93
C LEU A 169 23.25 -3.10 -0.43
N GLU A 170 23.60 -3.26 0.85
CA GLU A 170 24.90 -2.86 1.40
C GLU A 170 26.03 -3.74 0.86
N GLU A 171 25.85 -5.07 0.88
CA GLU A 171 26.82 -6.05 0.37
C GLU A 171 27.16 -5.80 -1.11
N GLU A 172 26.16 -5.44 -1.92
CA GLU A 172 26.31 -5.13 -3.35
C GLU A 172 26.73 -3.67 -3.63
N ASN A 173 27.00 -2.85 -2.60
CA ASN A 173 27.34 -1.42 -2.72
C ASN A 173 26.28 -0.64 -3.53
N LEU A 174 25.01 -0.91 -3.26
CA LEU A 174 23.83 -0.29 -3.85
C LEU A 174 23.02 0.54 -2.85
N ARG A 175 23.24 0.39 -1.54
CA ARG A 175 22.48 1.11 -0.50
C ARG A 175 22.40 2.62 -0.72
N ASP A 176 23.50 3.26 -1.10
CA ASP A 176 23.55 4.71 -1.35
C ASP A 176 22.96 5.13 -2.70
N ALA A 177 22.68 4.17 -3.60
CA ALA A 177 22.14 4.43 -4.92
C ALA A 177 20.60 4.56 -4.94
N VAL A 178 19.93 4.23 -3.83
CA VAL A 178 18.47 4.18 -3.73
C VAL A 178 17.99 4.66 -2.36
N LYS A 179 16.89 5.42 -2.34
CA LYS A 179 16.16 5.70 -1.11
C LYS A 179 15.28 4.50 -0.75
N ILE A 180 15.18 4.14 0.52
CA ILE A 180 14.45 2.95 0.95
C ILE A 180 13.30 3.37 1.88
N MET A 181 12.08 3.09 1.46
CA MET A 181 10.88 3.26 2.27
C MET A 181 10.24 1.89 2.48
N PHE A 182 9.91 1.55 3.72
CA PHE A 182 9.16 0.33 4.03
C PHE A 182 7.87 0.67 4.75
N GLY A 183 6.83 -0.14 4.56
CA GLY A 183 5.55 0.04 5.20
C GLY A 183 4.77 -1.25 5.37
N GLY A 184 3.52 -1.10 5.80
CA GLY A 184 2.63 -2.18 6.21
C GLY A 184 2.41 -2.19 7.71
N ALA A 185 1.35 -2.87 8.16
CA ALA A 185 0.87 -2.77 9.54
C ALA A 185 1.90 -3.05 10.67
N PRO A 186 2.84 -4.01 10.55
CA PRO A 186 3.80 -4.27 11.61
C PRO A 186 5.02 -3.32 11.60
N VAL A 187 5.20 -2.52 10.54
CA VAL A 187 6.37 -1.63 10.38
C VAL A 187 6.20 -0.37 11.25
N THR A 188 7.25 -0.03 12.00
CA THR A 188 7.29 1.18 12.85
C THR A 188 8.52 2.01 12.56
N ASP A 189 8.53 3.28 12.99
CA ASP A 189 9.71 4.15 12.89
C ASP A 189 10.95 3.55 13.57
N GLU A 190 10.77 2.86 14.71
CA GLU A 190 11.88 2.17 15.40
C GLU A 190 12.47 1.05 14.54
N TRP A 191 11.63 0.28 13.84
CA TRP A 191 12.08 -0.76 12.91
C TRP A 191 12.85 -0.16 11.73
N ILE A 192 12.34 0.92 11.11
CA ILE A 192 13.03 1.64 10.03
C ILE A 192 14.42 2.09 10.47
N ALA A 193 14.51 2.69 11.66
CA ALA A 193 15.78 3.14 12.23
C ALA A 193 16.72 1.96 12.54
N GLU A 194 16.21 0.83 13.05
CA GLU A 194 17.00 -0.36 13.34
C GLU A 194 17.66 -0.92 12.07
N ILE A 195 16.90 -1.03 10.98
CA ILE A 195 17.38 -1.67 9.76
C ILE A 195 18.11 -0.71 8.82
N GLY A 196 18.14 0.59 9.12
CA GLY A 196 18.81 1.59 8.30
C GLY A 196 18.05 1.95 7.01
N ALA A 197 16.72 1.89 7.03
CA ALA A 197 15.88 2.43 5.96
C ALA A 197 15.66 3.96 6.13
N ASP A 198 15.13 4.61 5.10
CA ASP A 198 15.04 6.07 5.04
C ASP A 198 13.68 6.64 5.45
N GLY A 199 12.61 5.83 5.45
CA GLY A 199 11.29 6.27 5.92
C GLY A 199 10.20 5.19 5.92
N THR A 200 9.04 5.56 6.46
CA THR A 200 7.79 4.79 6.43
C THR A 200 6.59 5.75 6.39
N ALA A 201 5.38 5.19 6.28
CA ALA A 201 4.13 5.93 6.27
C ALA A 201 2.97 5.03 6.73
N GLU A 202 1.96 5.62 7.37
CA GLU A 202 0.80 4.86 7.88
C GLU A 202 -0.29 4.64 6.83
N ASN A 203 -0.30 5.45 5.76
CA ASN A 203 -1.27 5.37 4.68
C ASN A 203 -0.69 5.85 3.34
N ALA A 204 -1.42 5.63 2.25
CA ALA A 204 -0.91 5.88 0.91
C ALA A 204 -0.71 7.37 0.55
N ALA A 205 -1.50 8.29 1.13
CA ALA A 205 -1.26 9.72 0.93
C ALA A 205 0.02 10.17 1.63
N GLU A 206 0.23 9.71 2.86
CA GLU A 206 1.48 9.97 3.56
C GLU A 206 2.67 9.31 2.85
N ALA A 207 2.53 8.09 2.34
CA ALA A 207 3.59 7.41 1.60
C ALA A 207 4.03 8.21 0.37
N ALA A 208 3.09 8.79 -0.37
CA ALA A 208 3.41 9.67 -1.49
C ALA A 208 4.16 10.94 -1.03
N ARG A 209 3.72 11.58 0.07
CA ARG A 209 4.39 12.75 0.64
C ARG A 209 5.82 12.44 1.10
N VAL A 210 6.01 11.37 1.88
CA VAL A 210 7.32 10.95 2.39
C VAL A 210 8.25 10.59 1.23
N ALA A 211 7.76 9.86 0.22
CA ALA A 211 8.55 9.55 -0.96
C ALA A 211 9.02 10.80 -1.71
N LEU A 212 8.15 11.80 -1.88
CA LEU A 212 8.52 13.09 -2.50
C LEU A 212 9.59 13.83 -1.69
N GLU A 213 9.48 13.84 -0.36
CA GLU A 213 10.45 14.46 0.54
C GLU A 213 11.82 13.77 0.45
N LEU A 214 11.84 12.43 0.53
CA LEU A 214 13.07 11.63 0.40
C LEU A 214 13.76 11.79 -0.95
N MET A 215 12.97 12.02 -2.01
CA MET A 215 13.48 12.20 -3.36
C MET A 215 13.81 13.65 -3.68
N SER A 216 13.47 14.61 -2.82
CA SER A 216 13.84 16.01 -3.00
C SER A 216 15.18 16.36 -2.34
N ALA A 217 15.64 15.51 -1.41
CA ALA A 217 16.91 15.64 -0.68
C ALA A 217 18.09 15.01 -1.44
#